data_AF-A0A2E7KZW7-F1
#
_entry.id   AF-A0A2E7KZW7-F1
#
_cell.length_a   1.000
_cell.length_b   1.000
_cell.length_c   1.000
_cell.angle_alpha   90.00
_cell.angle_beta   90.00
_cell.angle_gamma   90.00
#
_symmetry.space_group_name_H-M   'P 1'
#
loop_
_entity.id
_entity.type
_entity.pdbx_description
1 polymer ?
#
loop_
_entity_poly.entity_id
_entity_poly.type
_entity_poly.pdbx_seq_one_letter_code
_entity_poly.pdbx_strand_id
1 'polypeptide(L)'
;MTKLNVSNFGFQLHKIKGFYLLILFLFSISISISSGAKLNNTRCPIEPTELSVEKFSATYDGDTIYFCCKECVDIFEASPKLFLQSIEDIKTKQQSFDNKPLSQKAFDSIWNFFFYLPGTSIIIIAGLILFILRKKIFVSSKINRGFKNAVIGLLFFDICYSQHLSSKNKKIEILENEIHSTTFLEYGTPLIPAISRQQPSLKKTYYRGNDERNPALYNGGNYRTAEFTIDLCNNLNEPANYDELINSKDLYLRVRIMKSPNTAKHFWEKDKMGNIYATSNSEKFHWYKDQITDAVYLNNIGDNQWEFKYPLEEFILGEDDQIIRGIVYLCEKRKSSNNMVIGGRFHYAFQFDLKLFSKKFDTTSDLWMGPLYRKRSLRIWEIPEKEWLSSDPIPINEKKNEIKNPTLLGIDK
;
A
#
# COMPACT_ATOMS: atom_id res chain seq x y z
N MET A 1 -27.34 -54.91 -62.07
CA MET A 1 -27.23 -55.28 -60.63
C MET A 1 -25.80 -55.06 -60.20
N THR A 2 -25.50 -53.92 -59.59
CA THR A 2 -24.14 -53.56 -59.17
C THR A 2 -24.19 -53.14 -57.71
N LYS A 3 -23.47 -53.90 -56.88
CA LYS A 3 -23.45 -53.82 -55.42
C LYS A 3 -22.91 -52.48 -54.92
N LEU A 4 -23.62 -51.86 -53.98
CA LEU A 4 -23.11 -50.81 -53.11
C LEU A 4 -22.06 -51.39 -52.16
N ASN A 5 -20.86 -50.80 -52.13
CA ASN A 5 -19.82 -51.14 -51.17
C ASN A 5 -19.70 -50.02 -50.13
N VAL A 6 -20.15 -50.33 -48.90
CA VAL A 6 -20.10 -49.45 -47.73
C VAL A 6 -18.78 -49.72 -47.01
N SER A 7 -17.75 -48.94 -47.30
CA SER A 7 -16.52 -48.94 -46.49
C SER A 7 -15.71 -47.68 -46.71
N ASN A 8 -16.09 -46.56 -46.09
CA ASN A 8 -15.15 -45.44 -45.85
C ASN A 8 -15.57 -44.39 -44.79
N PHE A 9 -16.60 -44.64 -43.97
CA PHE A 9 -17.07 -43.68 -42.97
C PHE A 9 -16.43 -43.80 -41.57
N GLY A 10 -15.51 -44.78 -41.36
CA GLY A 10 -14.98 -45.10 -40.03
C GLY A 10 -13.73 -44.33 -39.56
N PHE A 11 -12.95 -43.72 -40.47
CA PHE A 11 -11.59 -43.25 -40.13
C PHE A 11 -11.47 -41.76 -39.74
N GLN A 12 -12.52 -40.95 -39.90
CA GLN A 12 -12.49 -39.51 -39.60
C GLN A 12 -12.93 -39.19 -38.15
N LEU A 13 -13.77 -40.03 -37.52
CA LEU A 13 -14.25 -39.77 -36.16
C LEU A 13 -13.19 -39.97 -35.05
N HIS A 14 -12.19 -40.82 -35.26
CA HIS A 14 -11.17 -41.12 -34.24
C HIS A 14 -10.16 -39.97 -34.02
N LYS A 15 -9.81 -39.21 -35.08
CA LYS A 15 -8.85 -38.09 -34.96
C LYS A 15 -9.46 -36.85 -34.29
N ILE A 16 -10.77 -36.67 -34.42
CA ILE A 16 -11.51 -35.58 -33.75
C ILE A 16 -11.61 -35.88 -32.25
N LYS A 17 -11.93 -37.12 -31.86
CA LYS A 17 -11.98 -37.53 -30.44
C LYS A 17 -10.62 -37.38 -29.73
N GLY A 18 -9.50 -37.70 -30.40
CA GLY A 18 -8.16 -37.53 -29.83
C GLY A 18 -7.77 -36.06 -29.59
N PHE A 19 -8.23 -35.12 -30.43
CA PHE A 19 -7.96 -33.69 -30.26
C PHE A 19 -8.82 -33.07 -29.15
N TYR A 20 -10.09 -33.48 -29.02
CA TYR A 20 -10.93 -33.10 -27.88
C TYR A 20 -10.41 -33.69 -26.57
N LEU A 21 -9.91 -34.94 -26.58
CA LEU A 21 -9.25 -35.52 -25.41
C LEU A 21 -7.97 -34.76 -25.04
N LEU A 22 -7.15 -34.36 -26.02
CA LEU A 22 -5.92 -33.59 -25.75
C LEU A 22 -6.23 -32.18 -25.21
N ILE A 23 -7.27 -31.51 -25.72
CA ILE A 23 -7.73 -30.22 -25.18
C ILE A 23 -8.30 -30.40 -23.78
N LEU A 24 -9.15 -31.41 -23.53
CA LEU A 24 -9.65 -31.73 -22.20
C LEU A 24 -8.52 -32.12 -21.24
N PHE A 25 -7.48 -32.82 -21.73
CA PHE A 25 -6.30 -33.23 -20.96
C PHE A 25 -5.39 -32.03 -20.65
N LEU A 26 -5.20 -31.10 -21.59
CA LEU A 26 -4.49 -29.84 -21.33
C LEU A 26 -5.30 -28.90 -20.41
N PHE A 27 -6.63 -28.92 -20.52
CA PHE A 27 -7.54 -28.22 -19.60
C PHE A 27 -7.49 -28.84 -18.19
N SER A 28 -7.31 -30.16 -18.07
CA SER A 28 -7.17 -30.84 -16.77
C SER A 28 -5.76 -30.79 -16.19
N ILE A 29 -4.69 -30.72 -17.00
CA ILE A 29 -3.33 -30.40 -16.51
C ILE A 29 -3.28 -28.97 -15.95
N SER A 30 -4.11 -28.06 -16.46
CA SER A 30 -4.27 -26.70 -15.91
C SER A 30 -5.04 -26.67 -14.58
N ILE A 31 -5.75 -27.75 -14.23
CA ILE A 31 -6.54 -27.87 -12.99
C ILE A 31 -5.73 -28.48 -11.85
N SER A 32 -4.48 -28.90 -12.08
CA SER A 32 -3.52 -29.20 -11.00
C SER A 32 -2.98 -27.92 -10.36
N ILE A 33 -3.87 -26.99 -10.02
CA ILE A 33 -3.59 -25.96 -9.04
C ILE A 33 -3.64 -26.67 -7.70
N SER A 34 -2.45 -26.89 -7.14
CA SER A 34 -2.14 -26.92 -5.71
C SER A 34 -3.36 -27.16 -4.82
N SER A 35 -3.50 -28.37 -4.29
CA SER A 35 -4.23 -28.58 -3.04
C SER A 35 -3.44 -27.90 -1.90
N GLY A 36 -3.32 -26.57 -1.94
CA GLY A 36 -2.94 -25.79 -0.77
C GLY A 36 -4.01 -26.03 0.28
N ALA A 37 -3.60 -26.21 1.54
CA ALA A 37 -4.55 -26.40 2.61
C ALA A 37 -5.61 -25.28 2.53
N LYS A 38 -6.88 -25.66 2.48
CA LYS A 38 -7.99 -24.71 2.45
C LYS A 38 -7.90 -23.91 3.74
N LEU A 39 -7.42 -22.67 3.65
CA LEU A 39 -7.36 -21.75 4.79
C LEU A 39 -8.76 -21.71 5.42
N ASN A 40 -8.85 -21.91 6.73
CA ASN A 40 -10.15 -21.84 7.40
C ASN A 40 -10.68 -20.39 7.45
N ASN A 41 -9.80 -19.41 7.23
CA ASN A 41 -10.18 -18.01 7.06
C ASN A 41 -9.42 -17.35 5.92
N THR A 42 -10.14 -16.70 5.01
CA THR A 42 -9.56 -15.95 3.89
C THR A 42 -9.00 -14.60 4.31
N ARG A 43 -9.48 -14.04 5.42
CA ARG A 43 -9.13 -12.71 5.94
C ARG A 43 -8.58 -12.79 7.35
N CYS A 44 -7.61 -11.94 7.66
CA CYS A 44 -6.97 -11.92 8.97
C CYS A 44 -8.00 -11.53 10.05
N PRO A 45 -8.15 -12.26 11.17
CA PRO A 45 -9.11 -11.93 12.22
C PRO A 45 -8.76 -10.63 12.97
N ILE A 46 -7.48 -10.27 12.99
CA ILE A 46 -6.97 -9.01 13.54
C ILE A 46 -7.11 -7.88 12.52
N GLU A 47 -6.98 -8.19 11.23
CA GLU A 47 -7.09 -7.23 10.14
C GLU A 47 -8.04 -7.73 9.04
N PRO A 48 -9.37 -7.55 9.20
CA PRO A 48 -10.35 -8.13 8.29
C PRO A 48 -10.24 -7.65 6.84
N THR A 49 -9.54 -6.54 6.58
CA THR A 49 -9.24 -6.02 5.24
C THR A 49 -8.10 -6.74 4.54
N GLU A 50 -7.26 -7.47 5.27
CA GLU A 50 -6.08 -8.15 4.75
C GLU A 50 -6.33 -9.64 4.50
N LEU A 51 -5.71 -10.21 3.47
CA LEU A 51 -5.80 -11.64 3.18
C LEU A 51 -4.93 -12.44 4.16
N SER A 52 -5.48 -13.54 4.67
CA SER A 52 -4.70 -14.51 5.42
C SER A 52 -3.78 -15.30 4.50
N VAL A 53 -2.60 -15.66 4.99
CA VAL A 53 -1.65 -16.52 4.28
C VAL A 53 -1.29 -17.73 5.12
N GLU A 54 -1.12 -18.88 4.47
CA GLU A 54 -0.87 -20.17 5.13
C GLU A 54 0.36 -20.15 6.05
N LYS A 55 1.35 -19.32 5.70
CA LYS A 55 2.62 -19.20 6.43
C LYS A 55 2.44 -18.69 7.87
N PHE A 56 1.40 -17.92 8.14
CA PHE A 56 1.20 -17.29 9.45
C PHE A 56 -0.08 -17.83 10.06
N SER A 57 0.07 -18.67 11.07
CA SER A 57 -1.05 -19.32 11.74
C SER A 57 -0.78 -19.48 13.23
N ALA A 58 -1.85 -19.58 14.02
CA ALA A 58 -1.84 -19.98 15.42
C ALA A 58 -3.02 -20.91 15.69
N THR A 59 -2.84 -21.82 16.65
CA THR A 59 -3.89 -22.74 17.07
C THR A 59 -4.64 -22.16 18.26
N TYR A 60 -5.97 -22.09 18.16
CA TYR A 60 -6.84 -21.63 19.25
C TYR A 60 -8.10 -22.47 19.30
N ASP A 61 -8.40 -23.02 20.48
CA ASP A 61 -9.60 -23.84 20.72
C ASP A 61 -9.78 -24.98 19.69
N GLY A 62 -8.66 -25.64 19.33
CA GLY A 62 -8.64 -26.75 18.37
C GLY A 62 -8.63 -26.33 16.90
N ASP A 63 -8.81 -25.04 16.58
CA ASP A 63 -8.80 -24.53 15.21
C ASP A 63 -7.48 -23.84 14.85
N THR A 64 -6.97 -24.09 13.64
CA THR A 64 -5.79 -23.41 13.10
C THR A 64 -6.19 -22.12 12.40
N ILE A 65 -6.02 -20.98 13.05
CA ILE A 65 -6.39 -19.67 12.51
C ILE A 65 -5.22 -19.12 11.71
N TYR A 66 -5.48 -18.59 10.52
CA TYR A 66 -4.47 -17.96 9.66
C TYR A 66 -4.50 -16.44 9.73
N PHE A 67 -3.36 -15.81 9.46
CA PHE A 67 -3.14 -14.38 9.61
C PHE A 67 -2.42 -13.81 8.38
N CYS A 68 -2.47 -12.49 8.19
CA CYS A 68 -1.79 -11.83 7.07
C CYS A 68 -0.26 -11.75 7.27
N CYS A 69 0.22 -11.79 8.53
CA CYS A 69 1.64 -11.62 8.88
C CYS A 69 1.99 -12.25 10.23
N LYS A 70 3.30 -12.34 10.54
CA LYS A 70 3.81 -12.84 11.83
C LYS A 70 3.40 -11.96 13.02
N GLU A 71 3.38 -10.64 12.84
CA GLU A 71 2.99 -9.70 13.90
C GLU A 71 1.55 -9.95 14.38
N CYS A 72 0.61 -10.23 13.47
CA CYS A 72 -0.75 -10.61 13.86
C CYS A 72 -0.78 -11.92 14.65
N VAL A 73 0.07 -12.90 14.32
CA VAL A 73 0.19 -14.13 15.14
C VAL A 73 0.62 -13.75 16.56
N ASP A 74 1.65 -12.91 16.70
CA ASP A 74 2.19 -12.53 18.01
C ASP A 74 1.16 -11.74 18.85
N ILE A 75 0.39 -10.84 18.21
CA ILE A 75 -0.71 -10.08 18.85
C ILE A 75 -1.83 -11.02 19.29
N PHE A 76 -2.20 -11.96 18.42
CA PHE A 76 -3.22 -12.95 18.70
C PHE A 76 -2.84 -13.85 19.88
N GLU A 77 -1.62 -14.39 19.88
CA GLU A 77 -1.11 -15.25 20.95
C GLU A 77 -1.01 -14.50 22.29
N ALA A 78 -0.67 -13.21 22.26
CA ALA A 78 -0.59 -12.38 23.46
C ALA A 78 -1.95 -12.09 24.10
N SER A 79 -3.03 -11.99 23.32
CA SER A 79 -4.36 -11.61 23.81
C SER A 79 -5.51 -12.15 22.95
N PRO A 80 -5.69 -13.49 22.86
CA PRO A 80 -6.62 -14.10 21.90
C PRO A 80 -8.09 -13.79 22.21
N LYS A 81 -8.42 -13.54 23.49
CA LYS A 81 -9.78 -13.23 23.96
C LYS A 81 -10.37 -11.96 23.34
N LEU A 82 -9.53 -11.03 22.87
CA LEU A 82 -9.98 -9.79 22.25
C LEU A 82 -10.57 -10.01 20.84
N PHE A 83 -10.28 -11.16 20.22
CA PHE A 83 -10.62 -11.44 18.82
C PHE A 83 -11.65 -12.57 18.65
N LEU A 84 -12.31 -12.99 19.74
CA LEU A 84 -13.27 -14.09 19.74
C LEU A 84 -14.44 -13.87 18.77
N GLN A 85 -14.96 -12.64 18.74
CA GLN A 85 -16.07 -12.30 17.84
C GLN A 85 -15.66 -12.43 16.37
N SER A 86 -14.48 -11.93 15.99
CA SER A 86 -13.94 -12.11 14.63
C SER A 86 -13.76 -13.59 14.27
N ILE A 87 -13.35 -14.42 15.23
CA ILE A 87 -13.19 -15.87 15.05
C ILE A 87 -14.55 -16.55 14.85
N GLU A 88 -15.56 -16.22 15.66
CA GLU A 88 -16.91 -16.77 15.54
C GLU A 88 -17.57 -16.39 14.20
N ASP A 89 -17.39 -15.15 13.74
CA ASP A 89 -17.89 -14.68 12.45
C ASP A 89 -17.26 -15.44 11.27
N ILE A 90 -15.97 -15.76 11.39
CA ILE A 90 -15.23 -16.58 10.42
C ILE A 90 -15.81 -18.01 10.39
N LYS A 91 -15.97 -18.65 11.57
CA LYS A 91 -16.52 -20.01 11.67
C LYS A 91 -17.92 -20.08 11.06
N THR A 92 -18.76 -19.08 11.33
CA THR A 92 -20.14 -18.99 10.81
C THR A 92 -20.17 -18.84 9.29
N LYS A 93 -19.30 -17.99 8.71
CA LYS A 93 -19.19 -17.83 7.25
C LYS A 93 -18.66 -19.09 6.57
N GLN A 94 -17.72 -19.80 7.18
CA GLN A 94 -17.17 -21.04 6.63
C GLN A 94 -18.24 -22.14 6.57
N GLN A 95 -19.04 -22.28 7.62
CA GLN A 95 -20.20 -23.20 7.63
C GLN A 95 -21.20 -22.86 6.52
N SER A 96 -21.48 -21.57 6.28
CA SER A 96 -22.38 -21.14 5.20
C SER A 96 -21.87 -21.49 3.78
N PHE A 97 -20.55 -21.44 3.57
CA PHE A 97 -19.93 -21.80 2.30
C PHE A 97 -19.93 -23.31 2.06
N ASP A 98 -19.68 -24.10 3.11
CA ASP A 98 -19.67 -25.55 3.02
C ASP A 98 -21.06 -26.13 2.74
N ASN A 99 -22.13 -25.43 3.14
CA ASN A 99 -23.53 -25.78 2.85
C ASN A 99 -23.99 -25.48 1.40
N LYS A 100 -23.18 -24.86 0.54
CA LYS A 100 -23.57 -24.60 -0.87
C LYS A 100 -23.61 -25.90 -1.70
N PRO A 101 -24.57 -26.06 -2.63
CA PRO A 101 -24.62 -27.20 -3.53
C PRO A 101 -23.40 -27.25 -4.47
N LEU A 102 -22.97 -28.46 -4.83
CA LEU A 102 -21.75 -28.72 -5.61
C LEU A 102 -21.74 -28.00 -6.98
N SER A 103 -22.91 -27.90 -7.63
CA SER A 103 -23.08 -27.20 -8.90
C SER A 103 -22.77 -25.71 -8.80
N GLN A 104 -23.12 -25.09 -7.68
CA GLN A 104 -22.90 -23.66 -7.45
C GLN A 104 -21.46 -23.38 -7.04
N LYS A 105 -20.83 -24.28 -6.27
CA LYS A 105 -19.37 -24.24 -6.02
C LYS A 105 -18.58 -24.34 -7.33
N ALA A 106 -18.99 -25.24 -8.23
CA ALA A 106 -18.36 -25.39 -9.54
C ALA A 106 -18.54 -24.15 -10.42
N PHE A 107 -19.75 -23.57 -10.46
CA PHE A 107 -20.02 -22.34 -11.20
C PHE A 107 -19.20 -21.16 -10.66
N ASP A 108 -19.18 -20.95 -9.35
CA ASP A 108 -18.41 -19.87 -8.70
C ASP A 108 -16.90 -20.00 -9.02
N SER A 109 -16.35 -21.23 -8.99
CA SER A 109 -14.94 -21.47 -9.38
C SER A 109 -14.67 -21.16 -10.85
N ILE A 110 -15.55 -21.59 -11.77
CA ILE A 110 -15.40 -21.34 -13.21
C ILE A 110 -15.52 -19.84 -13.49
N TRP A 111 -16.51 -19.18 -12.90
CA TRP A 111 -16.76 -17.76 -13.08
C TRP A 111 -15.59 -16.93 -12.58
N ASN A 112 -15.09 -17.21 -11.38
CA ASN A 112 -13.92 -16.51 -10.83
C ASN A 112 -12.67 -16.75 -11.69
N PHE A 113 -12.45 -17.97 -12.19
CA PHE A 113 -11.34 -18.27 -13.10
C PHE A 113 -11.36 -17.39 -14.38
N PHE A 114 -12.53 -17.14 -14.95
CA PHE A 114 -12.68 -16.24 -16.11
C PHE A 114 -12.42 -14.76 -15.76
N PHE A 115 -12.72 -14.33 -14.54
CA PHE A 115 -12.48 -12.95 -14.09
C PHE A 115 -11.01 -12.65 -13.76
N TYR A 116 -10.23 -13.65 -13.31
CA TYR A 116 -8.83 -13.47 -12.93
C TYR A 116 -7.85 -13.41 -14.13
N LEU A 117 -8.32 -13.59 -15.37
CA LEU A 117 -7.49 -13.55 -16.58
C LEU A 117 -8.00 -12.49 -17.59
N PRO A 118 -8.01 -11.19 -17.24
CA PRO A 118 -8.44 -10.14 -18.16
C PRO A 118 -7.49 -10.08 -19.37
N GLY A 119 -8.00 -10.37 -20.57
CA GLY A 119 -7.27 -10.35 -21.84
C GLY A 119 -7.29 -11.68 -22.60
N THR A 120 -7.06 -12.80 -21.90
CA THR A 120 -7.07 -14.14 -22.51
C THR A 120 -8.43 -14.54 -23.06
N SER A 121 -9.50 -14.03 -22.45
CA SER A 121 -10.89 -14.30 -22.85
C SER A 121 -11.18 -13.79 -24.26
N ILE A 122 -10.64 -12.64 -24.67
CA ILE A 122 -10.88 -12.09 -26.02
C ILE A 122 -10.16 -12.91 -27.09
N ILE A 123 -8.92 -13.36 -26.83
CA ILE A 123 -8.15 -14.17 -27.78
C ILE A 123 -8.73 -15.58 -27.89
N ILE A 124 -9.18 -16.17 -26.78
CA ILE A 124 -9.85 -17.47 -26.77
C ILE A 124 -11.23 -17.38 -27.45
N ILE A 125 -12.00 -16.32 -27.19
CA ILE A 125 -13.29 -16.06 -27.85
C ILE A 125 -13.09 -15.79 -29.34
N ALA A 126 -12.12 -14.96 -29.73
CA ALA A 126 -11.77 -14.71 -31.12
C ALA A 126 -11.26 -15.97 -31.82
N GLY A 127 -10.45 -16.79 -31.14
CA GLY A 127 -10.00 -18.09 -31.61
C GLY A 127 -11.14 -19.08 -31.80
N LEU A 128 -12.10 -19.13 -30.88
CA LEU A 128 -13.32 -19.94 -30.96
C LEU A 128 -14.24 -19.46 -32.09
N ILE A 129 -14.44 -18.14 -32.22
CA ILE A 129 -15.22 -17.53 -33.31
C ILE A 129 -14.57 -17.85 -34.66
N LEU A 130 -13.25 -17.65 -34.80
CA LEU A 130 -12.52 -17.99 -36.02
C LEU A 130 -12.57 -19.49 -36.32
N PHE A 131 -12.55 -20.34 -35.29
CA PHE A 131 -12.69 -21.80 -35.42
C PHE A 131 -14.10 -22.21 -35.85
N ILE A 132 -15.14 -21.57 -35.33
CA ILE A 132 -16.55 -21.78 -35.73
C ILE A 132 -16.77 -21.27 -37.15
N LEU A 133 -16.27 -20.08 -37.49
CA LEU A 133 -16.32 -19.52 -38.85
C LEU A 133 -15.55 -20.39 -39.86
N ARG A 134 -14.49 -21.09 -39.40
CA ARG A 134 -13.70 -22.04 -40.22
C ARG A 134 -14.53 -23.19 -40.78
N LYS A 135 -15.62 -23.60 -40.13
CA LYS A 135 -16.52 -24.64 -40.66
C LYS A 135 -17.16 -24.25 -41.99
N LYS A 136 -17.14 -22.97 -42.39
CA LYS A 136 -17.76 -22.49 -43.64
C LYS A 136 -16.80 -22.17 -44.79
N ILE A 137 -15.48 -21.96 -44.60
CA ILE A 137 -14.68 -21.22 -45.63
C ILE A 137 -13.38 -21.89 -46.15
N PHE A 138 -12.78 -22.95 -45.60
CA PHE A 138 -11.51 -23.48 -46.16
C PHE A 138 -11.37 -25.02 -46.19
N VAL A 139 -11.27 -25.59 -47.41
CA VAL A 139 -11.15 -27.03 -47.71
C VAL A 139 -9.70 -27.47 -48.07
N SER A 140 -8.67 -26.61 -47.94
CA SER A 140 -7.27 -27.00 -48.23
C SER A 140 -6.47 -27.42 -46.99
N SER A 141 -5.94 -28.64 -46.98
CA SER A 141 -5.27 -29.29 -45.83
C SER A 141 -3.90 -28.71 -45.43
N LYS A 142 -3.20 -28.04 -46.37
CA LYS A 142 -1.81 -27.59 -46.16
C LYS A 142 -1.72 -26.25 -45.42
N ILE A 143 -2.66 -25.34 -45.68
CA ILE A 143 -2.84 -24.06 -44.95
C ILE A 143 -3.25 -24.31 -43.48
N ASN A 144 -3.82 -25.49 -43.21
CA ASN A 144 -4.42 -25.81 -41.93
C ASN A 144 -3.39 -26.01 -40.79
N ARG A 145 -2.21 -26.55 -41.09
CA ARG A 145 -1.13 -26.77 -40.09
C ARG A 145 -0.42 -25.48 -39.70
N GLY A 146 -0.08 -24.62 -40.65
CA GLY A 146 0.61 -23.34 -40.38
C GLY A 146 -0.23 -22.42 -39.49
N PHE A 147 -1.52 -22.26 -39.80
CA PHE A 147 -2.43 -21.48 -38.99
C PHE A 147 -2.64 -22.07 -37.59
N LYS A 148 -2.75 -23.41 -37.47
CA LYS A 148 -2.87 -24.07 -36.16
C LYS A 148 -1.63 -23.81 -35.29
N ASN A 149 -0.44 -23.93 -35.85
CA ASN A 149 0.80 -23.67 -35.13
C ASN A 149 0.93 -22.19 -34.73
N ALA A 150 0.49 -21.27 -35.60
CA ALA A 150 0.46 -19.84 -35.28
C ALA A 150 -0.50 -19.52 -34.13
N VAL A 151 -1.72 -20.06 -34.14
CA VAL A 151 -2.69 -19.88 -33.05
C VAL A 151 -2.17 -20.47 -31.74
N ILE A 152 -1.57 -21.67 -31.78
CA ILE A 152 -0.95 -22.29 -30.60
C ILE A 152 0.19 -21.41 -30.08
N GLY A 153 1.06 -20.91 -30.96
CA GLY A 153 2.16 -20.01 -30.58
C GLY A 153 1.69 -18.71 -29.93
N LEU A 154 0.64 -18.09 -30.47
CA LEU A 154 0.03 -16.88 -29.89
C LEU A 154 -0.59 -17.14 -28.52
N LEU A 155 -1.28 -18.27 -28.34
CA LEU A 155 -1.83 -18.66 -27.03
C LEU A 155 -0.72 -18.91 -26.00
N PHE A 156 0.37 -19.60 -26.39
CA PHE A 156 1.52 -19.79 -25.50
C PHE A 156 2.18 -18.46 -25.14
N PHE A 157 2.37 -17.55 -26.10
CA PHE A 157 2.90 -16.22 -25.84
C PHE A 157 2.02 -15.44 -24.88
N ASP A 158 0.70 -15.43 -25.08
CA ASP A 158 -0.26 -14.73 -24.22
C ASP A 158 -0.27 -15.29 -22.79
N ILE A 159 -0.22 -16.63 -22.63
CA ILE A 159 -0.10 -17.28 -21.32
C ILE A 159 1.21 -16.87 -20.64
N CYS A 160 2.35 -16.96 -21.33
CA CYS A 160 3.66 -16.61 -20.78
C CYS A 160 3.74 -15.11 -20.44
N TYR A 161 3.22 -14.24 -21.30
CA TYR A 161 3.16 -12.80 -21.08
C TYR A 161 2.26 -12.45 -19.89
N SER A 162 1.07 -13.05 -19.82
CA SER A 162 0.13 -12.87 -18.70
C SER A 162 0.73 -13.35 -17.38
N GLN A 163 1.40 -14.50 -17.38
CA GLN A 163 2.11 -15.01 -16.19
C GLN A 163 3.26 -14.08 -15.77
N HIS A 164 4.03 -13.58 -16.73
CA HIS A 164 5.10 -12.62 -16.47
C HIS A 164 4.56 -11.32 -15.86
N LEU A 165 3.49 -10.76 -16.44
CA LEU A 165 2.84 -9.54 -15.95
C LEU A 165 2.24 -9.74 -14.56
N SER A 166 1.55 -10.87 -14.34
CA SER A 166 1.01 -11.24 -13.02
C SER A 166 2.11 -11.38 -11.97
N SER A 167 3.22 -12.05 -12.30
CA SER A 167 4.38 -12.17 -11.41
C SER A 167 5.00 -10.81 -11.08
N LYS A 168 5.17 -9.94 -12.08
CA LYS A 168 5.68 -8.58 -11.90
C LYS A 168 4.75 -7.75 -11.02
N ASN A 169 3.44 -7.78 -11.26
CA ASN A 169 2.45 -7.05 -10.49
C ASN A 169 2.43 -7.52 -9.03
N LYS A 170 2.46 -8.84 -8.80
CA LYS A 170 2.54 -9.40 -7.44
C LYS A 170 3.80 -8.94 -6.69
N LYS A 171 4.95 -8.85 -7.37
CA LYS A 171 6.18 -8.32 -6.76
C LYS A 171 6.04 -6.83 -6.39
N ILE A 172 5.41 -6.03 -7.25
CA ILE A 172 5.16 -4.61 -6.99
C ILE A 172 4.18 -4.45 -5.82
N GLU A 173 3.12 -5.24 -5.77
CA GLU A 173 2.13 -5.24 -4.69
C GLU A 173 2.75 -5.61 -3.35
N ILE A 174 3.59 -6.65 -3.30
CA ILE A 174 4.33 -7.02 -2.09
C ILE A 174 5.22 -5.87 -1.62
N LEU A 175 5.95 -5.24 -2.55
CA LEU A 175 6.83 -4.12 -2.24
C LEU A 175 6.04 -2.89 -1.77
N GLU A 176 4.91 -2.58 -2.40
CA GLU A 176 4.01 -1.50 -2.00
C GLU A 176 3.49 -1.74 -0.57
N ASN A 177 3.04 -2.95 -0.27
CA ASN A 177 2.58 -3.32 1.07
C ASN A 177 3.72 -3.27 2.11
N GLU A 178 4.93 -3.65 1.75
CA GLU A 178 6.11 -3.60 2.63
C GLU A 178 6.53 -2.15 2.95
N ILE A 179 6.51 -1.26 1.96
CA ILE A 179 6.95 0.13 2.13
C ILE A 179 5.84 0.99 2.71
N HIS A 180 4.63 0.92 2.16
CA HIS A 180 3.56 1.88 2.41
C HIS A 180 2.40 1.32 3.21
N SER A 181 2.31 -0.01 3.35
CA SER A 181 1.13 -0.66 3.90
C SER A 181 -0.13 -0.18 3.18
N THR A 182 -0.90 0.72 3.79
CA THR A 182 -2.20 1.21 3.29
C THR A 182 -2.21 2.70 2.98
N THR A 183 -1.07 3.38 3.04
CA THR A 183 -0.97 4.84 2.80
C THR A 183 -1.67 5.28 1.51
N PHE A 184 -1.39 4.64 0.38
CA PHE A 184 -2.02 5.04 -0.90
C PHE A 184 -3.49 4.65 -1.02
N LEU A 185 -3.94 3.65 -0.26
CA LEU A 185 -5.36 3.29 -0.19
C LEU A 185 -6.14 4.34 0.61
N GLU A 186 -5.56 4.86 1.69
CA GLU A 186 -6.24 5.82 2.58
C GLU A 186 -6.19 7.26 2.07
N TYR A 187 -5.05 7.70 1.55
CA TYR A 187 -4.80 9.12 1.24
C TYR A 187 -4.81 9.42 -0.28
N GLY A 188 -4.96 8.40 -1.12
CA GLY A 188 -5.08 8.56 -2.57
C GLY A 188 -3.75 8.76 -3.31
N THR A 189 -3.82 9.29 -4.53
CA THR A 189 -2.67 9.63 -5.38
C THR A 189 -3.01 10.88 -6.20
N PRO A 190 -2.40 12.05 -5.93
CA PRO A 190 -1.35 12.29 -4.93
C PRO A 190 -1.85 12.16 -3.49
N LEU A 191 -0.93 11.98 -2.55
CA LEU A 191 -1.24 11.85 -1.11
C LEU A 191 -1.61 13.22 -0.55
N ILE A 192 -2.87 13.42 -0.16
CA ILE A 192 -3.34 14.72 0.33
C ILE A 192 -3.66 14.62 1.83
N PRO A 193 -3.04 15.44 2.70
CA PRO A 193 -3.38 15.45 4.12
C PRO A 193 -4.78 16.04 4.36
N ALA A 194 -5.44 15.62 5.44
CA ALA A 194 -6.68 16.24 5.87
C ALA A 194 -6.47 17.75 6.16
N ILE A 195 -7.48 18.56 5.86
CA ILE A 195 -7.45 20.01 6.12
C ILE A 195 -7.43 20.24 7.64
N SER A 196 -6.57 21.15 8.10
CA SER A 196 -6.49 21.53 9.51
C SER A 196 -7.78 22.20 9.99
N ARG A 197 -8.18 21.89 11.23
CA ARG A 197 -9.31 22.55 11.90
C ARG A 197 -8.91 23.87 12.56
N GLN A 198 -7.61 24.17 12.62
CA GLN A 198 -7.11 25.44 13.14
C GLN A 198 -7.38 26.57 12.15
N GLN A 199 -7.46 27.80 12.66
CA GLN A 199 -7.57 28.98 11.81
C GLN A 199 -6.36 29.11 10.88
N PRO A 200 -6.52 29.77 9.71
CA PRO A 200 -5.42 30.09 8.81
C PRO A 200 -4.26 30.77 9.52
N SER A 201 -3.03 30.29 9.29
CA SER A 201 -1.83 30.84 9.91
C SER A 201 -0.58 30.51 9.10
N LEU A 202 0.40 31.42 9.09
CA LEU A 202 1.76 31.19 8.56
C LEU A 202 2.66 30.42 9.54
N LYS A 203 2.14 30.04 10.70
CA LYS A 203 2.84 29.23 11.70
C LYS A 203 1.86 28.37 12.49
N LYS A 204 2.15 27.07 12.59
CA LYS A 204 1.37 26.13 13.40
C LYS A 204 2.27 25.17 14.16
N THR A 205 1.77 24.68 15.29
CA THR A 205 2.43 23.68 16.12
C THR A 205 1.54 22.45 16.22
N TYR A 206 2.15 21.28 16.09
CA TYR A 206 1.49 19.98 16.19
C TYR A 206 2.24 19.09 17.18
N TYR A 207 1.51 18.29 17.92
CA TYR A 207 2.02 17.37 18.93
C TYR A 207 1.77 15.93 18.47
N ARG A 208 2.84 15.15 18.40
CA ARG A 208 2.79 13.75 17.98
C ARG A 208 2.79 12.84 19.20
N GLY A 209 1.73 12.06 19.37
CA GLY A 209 1.58 11.06 20.43
C GLY A 209 2.26 9.73 20.11
N ASN A 210 2.34 8.85 21.09
CA ASN A 210 2.91 7.51 20.89
C ASN A 210 2.01 6.62 20.01
N ASP A 211 2.61 5.71 19.23
CA ASP A 211 1.87 4.77 18.37
C ASP A 211 1.31 3.57 19.15
N GLU A 212 1.85 3.30 20.34
CA GLU A 212 1.52 2.12 21.14
C GLU A 212 0.62 2.49 22.33
N ARG A 213 -0.32 1.59 22.65
CA ARG A 213 -1.13 1.66 23.87
C ARG A 213 -0.88 0.42 24.72
N ASN A 214 -0.46 0.63 25.96
CA ASN A 214 -0.20 -0.43 26.91
C ASN A 214 -0.21 0.11 28.35
N PRO A 215 -0.87 -0.55 29.32
CA PRO A 215 -0.86 -0.13 30.73
C PRO A 215 0.54 0.02 31.35
N ALA A 216 1.55 -0.67 30.83
CA ALA A 216 2.95 -0.56 31.28
C ALA A 216 3.61 0.76 30.84
N LEU A 217 3.12 1.40 29.77
CA LEU A 217 3.61 2.69 29.29
C LEU A 217 3.12 3.83 30.18
N TYR A 218 3.77 4.99 30.11
CA TYR A 218 3.28 6.19 30.80
C TYR A 218 1.89 6.57 30.27
N ASN A 219 0.94 6.86 31.16
CA ASN A 219 -0.44 7.19 30.81
C ASN A 219 -1.09 6.20 29.81
N GLY A 220 -0.82 4.90 29.97
CA GLY A 220 -1.33 3.87 29.06
C GLY A 220 -0.79 3.96 27.62
N GLY A 221 0.26 4.75 27.37
CA GLY A 221 0.77 5.07 26.04
C GLY A 221 0.33 6.44 25.52
N ASN A 222 -0.60 7.14 26.18
CA ASN A 222 -1.04 8.46 25.74
C ASN A 222 -0.09 9.56 26.25
N TYR A 223 0.99 9.78 25.51
CA TYR A 223 1.95 10.85 25.76
C TYR A 223 2.62 11.33 24.49
N ARG A 224 3.12 12.57 24.57
CA ARG A 224 3.82 13.26 23.50
C ARG A 224 5.21 12.67 23.30
N THR A 225 5.55 12.42 22.05
CA THR A 225 6.83 11.89 21.62
C THR A 225 7.64 12.88 20.79
N ALA A 226 6.96 13.73 20.02
CA ALA A 226 7.57 14.81 19.28
C ALA A 226 6.63 16.03 19.24
N GLU A 227 7.23 17.19 19.01
CA GLU A 227 6.55 18.44 18.71
C GLU A 227 7.07 18.94 17.37
N PHE A 228 6.15 19.28 16.48
CA PHE A 228 6.42 19.85 15.17
C PHE A 228 6.02 21.31 15.19
N THR A 229 6.92 22.19 14.78
CA THR A 229 6.57 23.57 14.44
C THR A 229 6.81 23.77 12.96
N ILE A 230 5.77 24.19 12.26
CA ILE A 230 5.82 24.52 10.84
C ILE A 230 5.61 26.02 10.67
N ASP A 231 6.49 26.65 9.91
CA ASP A 231 6.40 28.07 9.57
C ASP A 231 7.06 28.38 8.22
N LEU A 232 6.94 29.62 7.79
CA LEU A 232 7.63 30.15 6.62
C LEU A 232 8.82 31.01 7.05
N CYS A 233 9.92 30.93 6.32
CA CYS A 233 11.07 31.79 6.54
C CYS A 233 11.79 32.15 5.24
N ASN A 234 12.63 33.18 5.29
CA ASN A 234 13.56 33.50 4.22
C ASN A 234 14.88 32.71 4.33
N ASN A 235 15.82 32.90 3.39
CA ASN A 235 17.12 32.23 3.45
C ASN A 235 17.96 32.64 4.68
N LEU A 236 17.72 33.83 5.24
CA LEU A 236 18.35 34.31 6.48
C LEU A 236 17.72 33.71 7.76
N ASN A 237 16.75 32.80 7.63
CA ASN A 237 15.98 32.17 8.71
C ASN A 237 15.02 33.11 9.47
N GLU A 238 14.74 34.29 8.93
CA GLU A 238 13.78 35.22 9.50
C GLU A 238 12.35 34.71 9.22
N PRO A 239 11.47 34.63 10.23
CA PRO A 239 10.09 34.20 10.02
C PRO A 239 9.33 35.18 9.13
N ALA A 240 8.52 34.67 8.21
CA ALA A 240 7.71 35.52 7.36
C ALA A 240 6.44 36.03 8.08
N ASN A 241 6.07 37.29 7.85
CA ASN A 241 4.90 37.92 8.47
C ASN A 241 3.93 38.47 7.42
N TYR A 242 2.67 38.70 7.82
CA TYR A 242 1.63 39.23 6.91
C TYR A 242 1.92 40.66 6.41
N ASP A 243 2.56 41.49 7.23
CA ASP A 243 2.76 42.92 6.93
C ASP A 243 4.01 43.21 6.08
N GLU A 244 4.87 42.21 5.88
CA GLU A 244 6.17 42.34 5.21
C GLU A 244 6.07 42.10 3.70
N LEU A 245 6.95 42.75 2.95
CA LEU A 245 7.10 42.47 1.52
C LEU A 245 7.89 41.19 1.34
N ILE A 246 7.28 40.22 0.66
CA ILE A 246 7.84 38.89 0.45
C ILE A 246 8.52 38.83 -0.91
N ASN A 247 9.72 38.24 -0.91
CA ASN A 247 10.34 37.74 -2.13
C ASN A 247 9.99 36.26 -2.25
N SER A 248 9.03 35.92 -3.11
CA SER A 248 8.54 34.54 -3.27
C SER A 248 9.62 33.53 -3.64
N LYS A 249 10.69 33.97 -4.33
CA LYS A 249 11.85 33.14 -4.68
C LYS A 249 12.79 32.85 -3.50
N ASP A 250 12.70 33.65 -2.45
CA ASP A 250 13.46 33.50 -1.22
C ASP A 250 12.56 33.04 -0.07
N LEU A 251 11.56 32.21 -0.37
CA LEU A 251 10.61 31.69 0.61
C LEU A 251 10.79 30.18 0.80
N TYR A 252 10.84 29.76 2.05
CA TYR A 252 11.03 28.36 2.44
C TYR A 252 9.95 27.92 3.41
N LEU A 253 9.46 26.69 3.23
CA LEU A 253 8.77 25.96 4.28
C LEU A 253 9.82 25.45 5.27
N ARG A 254 9.73 25.89 6.53
CA ARG A 254 10.59 25.41 7.61
C ARG A 254 9.79 24.52 8.54
N VAL A 255 10.36 23.37 8.84
CA VAL A 255 9.78 22.41 9.80
C VAL A 255 10.82 22.08 10.84
N ARG A 256 10.48 22.37 12.10
CA ARG A 256 11.28 22.02 13.27
C ARG A 256 10.62 20.88 14.02
N ILE A 257 11.40 19.87 14.36
CA ILE A 257 10.98 18.69 15.09
C ILE A 257 11.77 18.64 16.39
N MET A 258 11.05 18.73 17.50
CA MET A 258 11.61 18.60 18.84
C MET A 258 11.19 17.26 19.45
N LYS A 259 12.17 16.45 19.85
CA LYS A 259 11.92 15.22 20.59
C LYS A 259 11.46 15.55 22.00
N SER A 260 10.38 14.90 22.45
CA SER A 260 9.90 15.06 23.83
C SER A 260 10.75 14.28 24.84
N PRO A 261 10.87 14.77 26.09
CA PRO A 261 11.61 14.09 27.15
C PRO A 261 11.13 12.65 27.39
N ASN A 262 12.04 11.80 27.89
CA ASN A 262 11.74 10.43 28.32
C ASN A 262 11.06 9.54 27.24
N THR A 263 11.39 9.78 25.97
CA THR A 263 10.91 8.99 24.83
C THR A 263 12.01 8.08 24.30
N ALA A 264 11.63 7.00 23.61
CA ALA A 264 12.54 6.01 23.07
C ALA A 264 13.65 6.67 22.23
N LYS A 265 14.92 6.45 22.59
CA LYS A 265 16.06 7.05 21.87
C LYS A 265 16.28 6.48 20.47
N HIS A 266 15.89 5.23 20.26
CA HIS A 266 16.11 4.49 19.02
C HIS A 266 15.68 5.26 17.76
N PHE A 267 14.48 5.87 17.77
CA PHE A 267 13.94 6.59 16.62
C PHE A 267 14.67 7.89 16.29
N TRP A 268 15.54 8.36 17.19
CA TRP A 268 16.26 9.63 17.08
C TRP A 268 17.76 9.46 16.91
N GLU A 269 18.22 8.22 16.74
CA GLU A 269 19.61 7.92 16.43
C GLU A 269 20.02 8.55 15.10
N LYS A 270 21.30 8.93 14.98
CA LYS A 270 21.82 9.64 13.81
C LYS A 270 21.55 8.89 12.50
N ASP A 271 21.68 7.56 12.48
CA ASP A 271 21.37 6.76 11.28
C ASP A 271 19.89 6.84 10.91
N LYS A 272 18.98 6.73 11.90
CA LYS A 272 17.53 6.84 11.66
C LYS A 272 17.15 8.22 11.14
N MET A 273 17.61 9.27 11.81
CA MET A 273 17.31 10.65 11.40
C MET A 273 17.94 11.00 10.05
N GLY A 274 19.12 10.45 9.72
CA GLY A 274 19.78 10.64 8.43
C GLY A 274 19.05 9.95 7.26
N ASN A 275 18.13 9.03 7.53
CA ASN A 275 17.28 8.40 6.52
C ASN A 275 15.98 9.19 6.27
N ILE A 276 15.72 10.27 7.02
CA ILE A 276 14.53 11.11 6.85
C ILE A 276 14.82 12.25 5.87
N TYR A 277 13.90 12.48 4.94
CA TYR A 277 14.01 13.53 3.92
C TYR A 277 12.64 14.10 3.55
N ALA A 278 12.64 15.35 3.11
CA ALA A 278 11.50 16.06 2.56
C ALA A 278 11.60 16.10 1.02
N THR A 279 10.47 15.99 0.31
CA THR A 279 10.39 16.04 -1.17
C THR A 279 8.99 16.48 -1.60
N SER A 280 8.85 17.08 -2.77
CA SER A 280 7.57 17.35 -3.44
C SER A 280 7.09 16.16 -4.29
N ASN A 281 7.95 15.16 -4.50
CA ASN A 281 7.60 13.96 -5.27
C ASN A 281 6.59 13.10 -4.48
N SER A 282 5.49 12.74 -5.16
CA SER A 282 4.37 11.94 -4.62
C SER A 282 4.31 10.51 -5.16
N GLU A 283 5.32 10.09 -5.94
CA GLU A 283 5.39 8.76 -6.53
C GLU A 283 5.67 7.69 -5.47
N LYS A 284 5.26 6.45 -5.77
CA LYS A 284 5.22 5.39 -4.76
C LYS A 284 6.60 4.84 -4.42
N PHE A 285 7.58 4.79 -5.32
CA PHE A 285 8.79 3.99 -5.17
C PHE A 285 10.08 4.83 -5.20
N HIS A 286 10.11 5.88 -4.37
CA HIS A 286 11.29 6.73 -4.13
C HIS A 286 12.57 5.89 -3.95
N TRP A 287 13.64 6.19 -4.69
CA TRP A 287 14.95 5.52 -4.62
C TRP A 287 15.02 4.09 -5.15
N TYR A 288 13.88 3.44 -5.43
CA TYR A 288 13.87 2.10 -6.04
C TYR A 288 13.64 2.17 -7.55
N LYS A 289 12.63 2.92 -7.97
CA LYS A 289 12.34 3.24 -9.37
C LYS A 289 12.39 4.72 -9.62
N ASP A 290 11.94 5.49 -8.64
CA ASP A 290 11.71 6.91 -8.80
C ASP A 290 12.97 7.66 -8.37
N GLN A 291 13.42 8.57 -9.22
CA GLN A 291 14.54 9.43 -8.92
C GLN A 291 14.04 10.60 -8.07
N ILE A 292 14.66 10.80 -6.92
CA ILE A 292 14.35 11.94 -6.04
C ILE A 292 15.51 12.93 -6.13
N THR A 293 15.28 14.00 -6.88
CA THR A 293 16.29 15.04 -7.15
C THR A 293 16.19 16.22 -6.20
N ASP A 294 15.03 16.39 -5.56
CA ASP A 294 14.66 17.53 -4.72
C ASP A 294 14.70 17.20 -3.21
N ALA A 295 15.33 16.08 -2.84
CA ALA A 295 15.36 15.61 -1.45
C ALA A 295 16.13 16.59 -0.54
N VAL A 296 15.44 17.11 0.48
CA VAL A 296 16.04 17.92 1.55
C VAL A 296 16.08 17.10 2.83
N TYR A 297 17.25 16.94 3.45
CA TYR A 297 17.41 16.12 4.66
C TYR A 297 17.26 16.94 5.95
N LEU A 298 16.88 16.26 7.03
CA LEU A 298 16.86 16.85 8.37
C LEU A 298 18.28 17.16 8.85
N ASN A 299 18.48 18.39 9.32
CA ASN A 299 19.69 18.83 9.99
C ASN A 299 19.46 18.84 11.49
N ASN A 300 20.44 18.36 12.27
CA ASN A 300 20.42 18.51 13.72
C ASN A 300 20.85 19.94 14.08
N ILE A 301 19.99 20.68 14.79
CA ILE A 301 20.23 22.10 15.15
C ILE A 301 20.44 22.29 16.65
N GLY A 302 20.48 21.20 17.42
CA GLY A 302 20.65 21.23 18.87
C GLY A 302 20.25 19.91 19.52
N ASP A 303 20.35 19.87 20.85
CA ASP A 303 19.93 18.72 21.63
C ASP A 303 18.45 18.45 21.40
N ASN A 304 18.14 17.26 20.88
CA ASN A 304 16.77 16.81 20.63
C ASN A 304 15.99 17.67 19.61
N GLN A 305 16.67 18.41 18.73
CA GLN A 305 16.04 19.26 17.72
C GLN A 305 16.59 19.03 16.31
N TRP A 306 15.66 18.92 15.36
CA TRP A 306 15.96 18.76 13.93
C TRP A 306 15.15 19.73 13.09
N GLU A 307 15.69 20.13 11.95
CA GLU A 307 15.06 21.08 11.04
C GLU A 307 15.31 20.70 9.58
N PHE A 308 14.33 20.92 8.71
CA PHE A 308 14.57 21.08 7.28
C PHE A 308 13.95 22.40 6.80
N LYS A 309 14.51 22.93 5.70
CA LYS A 309 13.97 24.08 4.97
C LYS A 309 13.79 23.69 3.52
N TYR A 310 12.56 23.66 3.05
CA TYR A 310 12.23 23.27 1.68
C TYR A 310 11.91 24.53 0.85
N PRO A 311 12.61 24.79 -0.27
CA PRO A 311 12.40 25.98 -1.10
C PRO A 311 11.02 25.93 -1.77
N LEU A 312 10.32 27.07 -1.80
CA LEU A 312 8.97 27.15 -2.36
C LEU A 312 8.89 27.71 -3.78
N GLU A 313 10.03 28.02 -4.41
CA GLU A 313 10.11 28.64 -5.74
C GLU A 313 9.36 27.85 -6.82
N GLU A 314 9.44 26.51 -6.78
CA GLU A 314 8.78 25.63 -7.77
C GLU A 314 7.25 25.56 -7.62
N PHE A 315 6.68 26.08 -6.52
CA PHE A 315 5.25 26.06 -6.23
C PHE A 315 4.54 27.39 -6.52
N ILE A 316 5.26 28.35 -7.10
CA ILE A 316 4.70 29.64 -7.48
C ILE A 316 3.81 29.45 -8.71
N LEU A 317 2.57 29.94 -8.63
CA LEU A 317 1.54 29.82 -9.66
C LEU A 317 1.02 31.20 -10.07
N GLY A 318 0.76 31.36 -11.37
CA GLY A 318 0.16 32.56 -11.95
C GLY A 318 1.18 33.62 -12.38
N GLU A 319 0.69 34.66 -13.06
CA GLU A 319 1.46 35.87 -13.35
C GLU A 319 1.59 36.69 -12.04
N ASP A 320 2.77 37.28 -11.80
CA ASP A 320 3.11 38.11 -10.62
C ASP A 320 3.21 37.42 -9.24
N ASP A 321 3.51 36.12 -9.17
CA ASP A 321 3.75 35.38 -7.92
C ASP A 321 2.60 35.48 -6.89
N GLN A 322 1.35 35.59 -7.36
CA GLN A 322 0.18 35.85 -6.51
C GLN A 322 -0.24 34.65 -5.66
N ILE A 323 0.14 33.42 -6.04
CA ILE A 323 -0.26 32.20 -5.35
C ILE A 323 0.96 31.29 -5.23
N ILE A 324 1.20 30.76 -4.03
CA ILE A 324 2.18 29.71 -3.77
C ILE A 324 1.44 28.55 -3.12
N ARG A 325 1.33 27.43 -3.84
CA ARG A 325 0.50 26.30 -3.41
C ARG A 325 1.16 24.97 -3.73
N GLY A 326 1.20 24.09 -2.75
CA GLY A 326 1.84 22.81 -2.92
C GLY A 326 1.74 21.89 -1.71
N ILE A 327 2.35 20.72 -1.86
CA ILE A 327 2.49 19.72 -0.81
C ILE A 327 3.95 19.27 -0.78
N VAL A 328 4.54 19.24 0.41
CA VAL A 328 5.86 18.66 0.69
C VAL A 328 5.68 17.48 1.63
N TYR A 329 6.35 16.37 1.33
CA TYR A 329 6.22 15.10 2.01
C TYR A 329 7.43 14.81 2.89
N LEU A 330 7.23 14.50 4.18
CA LEU A 330 8.27 13.92 5.03
C LEU A 330 8.28 12.40 4.85
N CYS A 331 9.42 11.88 4.42
CA CYS A 331 9.60 10.48 4.08
C CYS A 331 10.79 9.86 4.83
N GLU A 332 10.79 8.55 4.97
CA GLU A 332 11.88 7.74 5.52
C GLU A 332 12.39 6.75 4.47
N LYS A 333 13.71 6.68 4.25
CA LYS A 333 14.30 5.61 3.43
C LYS A 333 14.15 4.27 4.14
N ARG A 334 13.42 3.35 3.52
CA ARG A 334 13.27 1.97 3.97
C ARG A 334 14.35 1.10 3.35
N LYS A 335 14.98 0.27 4.17
CA LYS A 335 16.01 -0.67 3.77
C LYS A 335 15.54 -2.10 4.01
N SER A 336 15.92 -3.00 3.12
CA SER A 336 15.79 -4.45 3.28
C SER A 336 16.68 -4.97 4.40
N SER A 337 16.52 -6.25 4.75
CA SER A 337 17.42 -7.00 5.66
C SER A 337 18.89 -6.96 5.22
N ASN A 338 19.15 -6.79 3.92
CA ASN A 338 20.50 -6.72 3.35
C ASN A 338 21.02 -5.27 3.26
N ASN A 339 20.38 -4.34 3.98
CA ASN A 339 20.71 -2.90 4.03
C ASN A 339 20.59 -2.16 2.68
N MET A 340 20.02 -2.78 1.65
CA MET A 340 19.69 -2.12 0.38
C MET A 340 18.43 -1.27 0.54
N VAL A 341 18.43 -0.05 0.02
CA VAL A 341 17.23 0.81 -0.02
C VAL A 341 16.18 0.19 -0.94
N ILE A 342 14.99 -0.04 -0.40
CA ILE A 342 13.86 -0.63 -1.12
C ILE A 342 12.77 0.39 -1.45
N GLY A 343 12.77 1.53 -0.76
CA GLY A 343 12.00 2.69 -1.18
C GLY A 343 11.95 3.79 -0.13
N GLY A 344 11.02 4.74 -0.29
CA GLY A 344 10.70 5.76 0.70
C GLY A 344 9.30 5.55 1.27
N ARG A 345 9.15 5.53 2.59
CA ARG A 345 7.85 5.52 3.27
C ARG A 345 7.43 6.94 3.60
N PHE A 346 6.21 7.33 3.23
CA PHE A 346 5.63 8.62 3.62
C PHE A 346 5.21 8.59 5.08
N HIS A 347 5.49 9.66 5.83
CA HIS A 347 5.09 9.80 7.24
C HIS A 347 4.09 10.94 7.41
N TYR A 348 4.42 12.11 6.89
CA TYR A 348 3.60 13.32 6.99
C TYR A 348 3.61 14.10 5.68
N ALA A 349 2.59 14.90 5.45
CA ALA A 349 2.55 15.93 4.43
C ALA A 349 2.38 17.30 5.05
N PHE A 350 2.98 18.29 4.42
CA PHE A 350 2.85 19.70 4.72
C PHE A 350 2.22 20.36 3.49
N GLN A 351 0.98 20.79 3.61
CA GLN A 351 0.27 21.48 2.55
C GLN A 351 0.22 22.96 2.87
N PHE A 352 0.36 23.79 1.84
CA PHE A 352 0.29 25.24 1.95
C PHE A 352 -0.52 25.81 0.79
N ASP A 353 -1.33 26.81 1.11
CA ASP A 353 -2.10 27.62 0.17
C ASP A 353 -1.89 29.08 0.57
N LEU A 354 -0.85 29.69 0.00
CA LEU A 354 -0.40 31.03 0.32
C LEU A 354 -0.82 31.98 -0.79
N LYS A 355 -1.50 33.06 -0.43
CA LYS A 355 -1.97 34.06 -1.39
C LYS A 355 -1.24 35.35 -1.11
N LEU A 356 -0.75 35.99 -2.16
CA LEU A 356 -0.05 37.25 -2.09
C LEU A 356 -0.86 38.34 -2.78
N PHE A 357 -1.09 39.44 -2.08
CA PHE A 357 -1.64 40.67 -2.66
C PHE A 357 -0.59 41.77 -2.50
N SER A 358 -0.16 42.35 -3.63
CA SER A 358 0.92 43.35 -3.64
C SER A 358 2.20 42.87 -2.90
N LYS A 359 2.58 41.60 -3.11
CA LYS A 359 3.72 40.92 -2.47
C LYS A 359 3.64 40.79 -0.94
N LYS A 360 2.46 40.93 -0.35
CA LYS A 360 2.20 40.65 1.07
C LYS A 360 1.28 39.45 1.21
N PHE A 361 1.43 38.65 2.25
CA PHE A 361 0.51 37.54 2.49
C PHE A 361 -0.89 38.07 2.79
N ASP A 362 -1.88 37.50 2.13
CA ASP A 362 -3.28 37.67 2.50
C ASP A 362 -3.58 36.89 3.78
N THR A 363 -4.49 37.42 4.61
CA THR A 363 -4.89 36.82 5.90
C THR A 363 -5.54 35.44 5.78
N THR A 364 -5.97 35.03 4.57
CA THR A 364 -6.49 33.69 4.30
C THR A 364 -5.40 32.69 3.92
N SER A 365 -4.13 33.12 3.82
CA SER A 365 -3.00 32.23 3.58
C SER A 365 -2.87 31.22 4.72
N ASP A 366 -2.71 29.95 4.37
CA ASP A 366 -2.60 28.90 5.37
C ASP A 366 -1.53 27.86 5.02
N LEU A 367 -1.01 27.23 6.06
CA LEU A 367 -0.20 26.03 5.96
C LEU A 367 -0.54 25.07 7.09
N TRP A 368 -0.52 23.78 6.78
CA TRP A 368 -0.85 22.74 7.75
C TRP A 368 -0.10 21.45 7.50
N MET A 369 -0.09 20.61 8.53
CA MET A 369 0.51 19.30 8.51
C MET A 369 -0.59 18.26 8.70
N GLY A 370 -0.46 17.13 8.00
CA GLY A 370 -1.27 15.95 8.26
C GLY A 370 -0.43 14.68 8.19
N PRO A 371 -0.91 13.60 8.80
CA PRO A 371 -0.24 12.31 8.69
C PRO A 371 -0.55 11.68 7.33
N LEU A 372 0.41 10.96 6.78
CA LEU A 372 0.24 10.12 5.59
C LEU A 372 0.49 8.65 5.86
N TYR A 373 0.66 8.32 7.13
CA TYR A 373 0.92 6.98 7.57
C TYR A 373 -0.03 6.65 8.70
N ARG A 374 -0.73 5.53 8.56
CA ARG A 374 -1.34 4.88 9.72
C ARG A 374 -0.65 3.53 9.90
N LYS A 375 0.17 3.42 10.96
CA LYS A 375 0.66 2.11 11.39
C LYS A 375 -0.54 1.23 11.73
N ARG A 376 -0.41 -0.06 11.47
CA ARG A 376 -1.33 -1.11 11.94
C ARG A 376 -1.70 -0.94 13.42
N SER A 377 -0.74 -0.56 14.27
CA SER A 377 -0.98 -0.31 15.70
C SER A 377 -2.04 0.77 15.96
N LEU A 378 -2.14 1.81 15.13
CA LEU A 378 -3.17 2.84 15.27
C LEU A 378 -4.58 2.29 15.06
N ARG A 379 -4.74 1.29 14.17
CA ARG A 379 -6.01 0.59 13.96
C ARG A 379 -6.32 -0.37 15.09
N ILE A 380 -5.32 -1.16 15.52
CA ILE A 380 -5.48 -2.16 16.58
C ILE A 380 -5.87 -1.50 17.91
N TRP A 381 -5.23 -0.39 18.23
CA TRP A 381 -5.48 0.34 19.47
C TRP A 381 -6.59 1.39 19.34
N GLU A 382 -7.19 1.54 18.15
CA GLU A 382 -8.19 2.56 17.83
C GLU A 382 -7.80 3.96 18.34
N ILE A 383 -6.52 4.32 18.19
CA ILE A 383 -5.98 5.54 18.78
C ILE A 383 -6.69 6.75 18.16
N PRO A 384 -7.35 7.61 18.95
CA PRO A 384 -7.98 8.80 18.43
C PRO A 384 -6.94 9.72 17.78
N GLU A 385 -7.30 10.34 16.66
CA GLU A 385 -6.40 11.26 15.94
C GLU A 385 -5.86 12.37 16.87
N LYS A 386 -6.71 12.93 17.73
CA LYS A 386 -6.34 13.94 18.75
C LYS A 386 -5.31 13.46 19.78
N GLU A 387 -5.10 12.16 19.93
CA GLU A 387 -4.08 11.60 20.81
C GLU A 387 -2.81 11.20 20.06
N TRP A 388 -2.84 11.25 18.72
CA TRP A 388 -1.74 10.81 17.88
C TRP A 388 -1.09 11.93 17.09
N LEU A 389 -1.88 12.81 16.47
CA LEU A 389 -1.41 14.06 15.89
C LEU A 389 -2.43 15.16 16.20
N SER A 390 -2.05 16.04 17.12
CA SER A 390 -2.95 17.04 17.70
C SER A 390 -2.42 18.44 17.52
N SER A 391 -3.31 19.41 17.29
CA SER A 391 -3.02 20.83 17.46
C SER A 391 -2.97 21.25 18.93
N ASP A 392 -3.64 20.49 19.80
CA ASP A 392 -3.69 20.73 21.24
C ASP A 392 -2.59 19.94 21.95
N PRO A 393 -1.96 20.50 23.00
CA PRO A 393 -0.90 19.83 23.73
C PRO A 393 -1.28 18.44 24.24
N ILE A 394 -0.42 17.45 23.93
CA ILE A 394 -0.49 16.08 24.47
C ILE A 394 0.37 16.00 25.76
N PRO A 395 -0.03 15.24 26.80
CA PRO A 395 0.76 15.10 28.03
C PRO A 395 2.22 14.67 27.79
N ILE A 396 3.16 15.25 28.54
CA ILE A 396 4.58 14.92 28.45
C ILE A 396 4.88 13.69 29.30
N ASN A 397 5.76 12.80 28.84
CA ASN A 397 6.21 11.67 29.66
C ASN A 397 7.12 12.15 30.80
N GLU A 398 6.63 12.05 32.03
CA GLU A 398 7.36 12.44 33.26
C GLU A 398 8.14 11.28 33.90
N LYS A 399 7.97 10.02 33.43
CA LYS A 399 8.71 8.87 33.99
C LYS A 399 10.19 9.01 33.65
N LYS A 400 11.02 9.12 34.70
CA LYS A 400 12.49 9.18 34.58
C LYS A 400 13.12 7.84 34.17
N ASN A 401 12.44 6.73 34.41
CA ASN A 401 12.94 5.41 34.06
C ASN A 401 12.62 5.10 32.60
N GLU A 402 13.67 4.92 31.80
CA GLU A 402 13.57 4.55 30.39
C GLU A 402 13.04 3.11 30.27
N ILE A 403 11.89 2.95 29.65
CA ILE A 403 11.38 1.63 29.24
C ILE A 403 12.31 1.15 28.12
N LYS A 404 12.91 -0.04 28.28
CA LYS A 404 13.87 -0.59 27.31
C LYS A 404 13.32 -1.74 26.47
N ASN A 405 12.09 -2.19 26.75
CA ASN A 405 11.49 -3.31 26.05
C ASN A 405 11.12 -2.88 24.61
N PRO A 406 11.78 -3.41 23.57
CA PRO A 406 11.57 -2.96 22.19
C PRO A 406 10.15 -3.22 21.69
N THR A 407 9.52 -4.32 22.12
CA THR A 407 8.12 -4.65 21.77
C THR A 407 7.16 -3.60 22.32
N LEU A 408 7.34 -3.17 23.58
CA LEU A 408 6.48 -2.12 24.18
C LEU A 408 6.68 -0.75 23.53
N LEU A 409 7.85 -0.51 22.92
CA LEU A 409 8.18 0.74 22.25
C LEU A 409 7.84 0.74 20.75
N GLY A 410 7.29 -0.36 20.22
CA GLY A 410 7.01 -0.50 18.80
C GLY A 410 8.26 -0.48 17.92
N ILE A 411 9.41 -0.88 18.46
CA ILE A 411 10.67 -0.99 17.72
C ILE A 411 10.66 -2.33 16.97
N ASP A 412 10.59 -2.26 15.64
CA ASP A 412 10.71 -3.42 14.75
C ASP A 412 12.07 -4.11 15.01
N LYS A 413 12.07 -5.44 15.19
CA LYS A 413 13.28 -6.24 15.40
C LYS A 413 14.13 -6.37 14.15
#